data_AF-A0A353V7J5-F1
#
_entry.id   AF-A0A353V7J5-F1
#
_cell.length_a   1.000
_cell.length_b   1.000
_cell.length_c   1.000
_cell.angle_alpha   90.00
_cell.angle_beta   90.00
_cell.angle_gamma   90.00
#
_symmetry.space_group_name_H-M   'P 1'
#
loop_
_entity.id
_entity.type
_entity.pdbx_description
1 polymer ?
#
loop_
_entity_poly.entity_id
_entity_poly.type
_entity_poly.pdbx_seq_one_letter_code
_entity_poly.pdbx_strand_id
1 'polypeptide(L)' 'DDSFVKPEQIEAFKKEMQAAGVDYRFVSYPGAVHGFTNPAATENGKKYNLPLAYNAEVDRQSWEEMRKLFGTALK' A
#
# COMPACT_ATOMS: atom_id res chain seq x y z
N ASP A 1 -5.75 -7.55 2.10
CA ASP A 1 -6.35 -8.40 1.05
C ASP A 1 -5.37 -8.75 -0.06
N ASP A 2 -4.31 -7.97 -0.26
CA ASP A 2 -3.17 -8.35 -1.10
C ASP A 2 -2.57 -9.72 -0.68
N SER A 3 -2.58 -10.69 -1.58
CA SER A 3 -2.08 -12.05 -1.34
C SER A 3 -0.58 -12.21 -1.58
N PHE A 4 0.09 -11.22 -2.16
CA PHE A 4 1.55 -11.23 -2.33
C PHE A 4 2.29 -10.78 -1.08
N VAL A 5 1.61 -10.07 -0.17
CA VAL A 5 2.18 -9.60 1.10
C VAL A 5 1.55 -10.38 2.25
N LYS A 6 2.32 -11.28 2.85
CA LYS A 6 1.85 -12.09 3.97
C LYS A 6 1.79 -11.29 5.28
N PRO A 7 0.88 -11.62 6.21
CA PRO A 7 0.79 -10.95 7.51
C PRO A 7 2.12 -10.94 8.28
N GLU A 8 2.91 -12.01 8.19
CA GLU A 8 4.19 -12.12 8.91
C GLU A 8 5.21 -11.08 8.42
N GLN A 9 5.16 -10.71 7.13
CA GLN A 9 6.05 -9.69 6.57
C GLN A 9 5.68 -8.29 7.08
N ILE A 10 4.39 -8.00 7.24
CA ILE A 10 3.90 -6.75 7.82
C ILE A 10 4.35 -6.65 9.29
N GLU A 11 4.19 -7.72 10.05
CA GLU A 11 4.59 -7.75 11.46
C GLU A 11 6.11 -7.67 11.64
N ALA A 12 6.88 -8.31 10.76
CA ALA A 12 8.33 -8.18 10.74
C ALA A 12 8.78 -6.73 10.46
N PHE A 13 8.17 -6.07 9.46
CA PHE A 13 8.46 -4.68 9.15
C PHE A 13 8.16 -3.73 10.32
N LYS A 14 6.99 -3.88 10.97
CA LYS A 14 6.64 -3.06 12.14
C LYS A 14 7.64 -3.21 13.28
N LYS A 15 8.11 -4.44 13.54
CA LYS A 15 9.15 -4.71 14.55
C LYS A 15 10.47 -4.06 14.20
N GLU A 16 10.87 -4.10 12.92
CA GLU A 16 12.09 -3.43 12.45
C GLU A 16 12.02 -1.91 12.67
N MET A 17 10.92 -1.27 12.28
CA MET A 17 10.74 0.17 12.48
C MET A 17 10.68 0.54 13.97
N GLN A 18 10.02 -0.27 14.80
CA GLN A 18 10.00 -0.09 16.25
C GLN A 18 11.41 -0.21 16.85
N ALA A 19 12.19 -1.21 16.44
CA ALA A 19 13.56 -1.42 16.92
C ALA A 19 14.50 -0.29 16.48
N ALA A 20 14.27 0.28 15.30
CA ALA A 20 15.02 1.43 14.79
C ALA A 20 14.64 2.76 15.48
N GLY A 21 13.52 2.81 16.21
CA GLY A 21 13.06 4.03 16.88
C GLY A 21 12.70 5.16 15.91
N VAL A 22 12.36 4.83 14.66
CA VAL A 22 12.02 5.81 13.62
C VAL A 22 10.58 6.29 13.78
N ASP A 23 10.34 7.54 13.39
CA ASP A 23 8.97 8.05 13.24
C ASP A 23 8.39 7.55 11.91
N TYR A 24 7.36 6.71 11.99
CA TYR A 24 6.70 6.16 10.82
C TYR A 24 5.21 5.95 11.08
N ARG A 25 4.44 5.93 9.98
CA ARG A 25 3.04 5.56 9.98
C ARG A 25 2.80 4.43 9.00
N PHE A 26 2.15 3.38 9.46
CA PHE A 26 1.65 2.30 8.63
C PHE A 26 0.15 2.51 8.35
N VAL A 27 -0.24 2.56 7.08
CA VAL A 27 -1.64 2.68 6.68
C VAL A 27 -2.03 1.43 5.90
N SER A 28 -3.07 0.73 6.35
CA SER A 28 -3.62 -0.46 5.68
C SER A 28 -5.01 -0.12 5.14
N TYR A 29 -5.25 -0.46 3.87
CA TYR A 29 -6.52 -0.19 3.19
C TYR A 29 -7.28 -1.50 2.96
N PRO A 30 -8.36 -1.76 3.71
CA PRO A 30 -9.18 -2.95 3.51
C PRO A 30 -9.78 -3.00 2.10
N GLY A 31 -9.80 -4.19 1.49
CA GLY A 31 -10.30 -4.42 0.14
C GLY A 31 -9.34 -4.01 -0.98
N ALA A 32 -8.18 -3.45 -0.67
CA ALA A 32 -7.12 -3.21 -1.66
C ALA A 32 -6.26 -4.47 -1.85
N VAL A 33 -6.02 -4.80 -3.11
CA VAL A 33 -5.08 -5.85 -3.54
C VAL A 33 -3.90 -5.23 -4.27
N HIS A 34 -2.94 -6.03 -4.70
CA HIS A 34 -1.75 -5.53 -5.37
C HIS A 34 -2.08 -4.76 -6.66
N GLY A 35 -1.35 -3.68 -6.92
CA GLY A 35 -1.57 -2.83 -8.09
C GLY A 35 -2.75 -1.85 -7.95
N PHE A 36 -3.27 -1.61 -6.74
CA PHE A 36 -4.44 -0.75 -6.50
C PHE A 36 -4.31 0.69 -7.03
N THR A 37 -3.11 1.20 -7.28
CA THR A 37 -2.85 2.54 -7.85
C THR A 37 -2.73 2.56 -9.37
N ASN A 38 -2.73 1.40 -10.03
CA ASN A 38 -2.56 1.32 -11.48
C ASN A 38 -3.89 1.01 -12.17
N PRO A 39 -4.46 1.93 -12.98
CA PRO A 39 -5.72 1.70 -13.70
C PRO A 39 -5.74 0.45 -14.58
N ALA A 40 -4.58 0.04 -15.11
CA ALA A 40 -4.45 -1.18 -15.92
C ALA A 40 -4.37 -2.48 -15.11
N ALA A 41 -4.29 -2.40 -13.77
CA ALA A 41 -4.10 -3.57 -12.91
C ALA A 41 -5.24 -4.58 -13.03
N THR A 42 -6.50 -4.12 -13.10
CA THR A 42 -7.66 -5.02 -13.22
C THR A 42 -7.66 -5.79 -14.53
N GLU A 43 -7.32 -5.13 -15.64
CA GLU A 43 -7.24 -5.80 -16.94
C GLU A 43 -6.07 -6.79 -16.99
N ASN A 44 -4.89 -6.37 -16.53
CA ASN A 44 -3.71 -7.24 -16.48
C ASN A 44 -3.91 -8.41 -15.50
N GLY A 45 -4.57 -8.21 -14.37
CA GLY A 45 -4.92 -9.26 -13.41
C GLY A 45 -5.76 -10.35 -14.07
N LYS A 46 -6.78 -9.97 -14.84
CA LYS A 46 -7.58 -10.92 -15.65
C LYS A 46 -6.75 -11.59 -16.74
N LYS A 47 -5.97 -10.82 -17.50
CA LYS A 47 -5.19 -11.30 -18.65
C LYS A 47 -4.13 -12.34 -18.26
N TYR A 48 -3.45 -12.12 -17.15
CA TYR A 48 -2.34 -12.96 -16.70
C TYR A 48 -2.71 -13.88 -15.53
N ASN A 49 -4.00 -13.91 -15.14
CA ASN A 49 -4.51 -14.67 -13.99
C ASN A 49 -3.74 -14.35 -12.69
N LEU A 50 -3.57 -13.06 -12.42
CA LEU A 50 -2.90 -12.53 -11.22
C LEU A 50 -3.92 -11.80 -10.32
N PRO A 51 -3.74 -11.83 -8.99
CA PRO A 51 -4.59 -11.13 -8.02
C PRO A 51 -4.29 -9.62 -7.99
N LEU A 52 -4.46 -8.95 -9.14
CA LEU A 52 -4.27 -7.52 -9.33
C LEU A 52 -5.61 -6.86 -9.60
N ALA A 53 -5.86 -5.71 -8.97
CA ALA A 53 -7.01 -4.88 -9.27
C ALA A 53 -6.77 -3.42 -8.92
N TYR A 54 -7.22 -2.53 -9.78
CA TYR A 54 -7.27 -1.09 -9.53
C TYR A 54 -8.36 -0.76 -8.51
N ASN A 55 -8.07 0.16 -7.59
CA ASN A 55 -9.05 0.71 -6.66
C ASN A 55 -8.88 2.24 -6.58
N ALA A 56 -9.73 2.95 -7.32
CA ALA A 56 -9.65 4.41 -7.47
C ALA A 56 -9.75 5.18 -6.13
N GLU A 57 -10.55 4.69 -5.20
CA GLU A 57 -10.70 5.36 -3.91
C GLU A 57 -9.44 5.21 -3.06
N VAL A 58 -8.87 4.01 -3.01
CA VAL A 58 -7.63 3.75 -2.25
C VAL A 58 -6.42 4.42 -2.91
N ASP A 59 -6.37 4.46 -4.24
CA ASP A 59 -5.39 5.23 -5.01
C ASP A 59 -5.38 6.71 -4.56
N ARG A 60 -6.54 7.37 -4.61
CA ARG A 60 -6.70 8.76 -4.15
C ARG A 60 -6.29 8.95 -2.69
N GLN A 61 -6.77 8.09 -1.79
CA GLN A 61 -6.43 8.17 -0.36
C GLN A 61 -4.92 8.01 -0.11
N SER A 62 -4.28 7.05 -0.77
CA SER A 62 -2.84 6.78 -0.62
C SER A 62 -1.99 7.95 -1.12
N TRP A 63 -2.40 8.59 -2.22
CA TRP A 63 -1.76 9.78 -2.75
C TRP A 63 -1.87 10.97 -1.79
N GLU A 64 -3.04 11.15 -1.17
CA GLU A 64 -3.24 12.19 -0.17
C GLU A 64 -2.37 12.00 1.07
N GLU A 65 -2.22 10.77 1.58
CA GLU A 65 -1.33 10.48 2.71
C GLU A 65 0.14 10.76 2.36
N MET A 66 0.60 10.40 1.15
CA MET A 66 1.94 10.76 0.68
C MET A 66 2.13 12.29 0.63
N ARG A 67 1.16 13.03 0.09
CA ARG A 67 1.23 14.50 0.01
C ARG A 67 1.29 15.14 1.40
N LYS A 68 0.53 14.62 2.37
CA LYS A 68 0.58 15.08 3.77
C LYS A 68 1.98 14.88 4.35
N LEU A 69 2.56 13.68 4.19
CA LEU A 69 3.90 13.36 4.66
C LEU A 69 4.95 14.31 4.05
N PHE A 70 4.92 14.55 2.75
CA PHE A 70 5.88 15.43 2.11
C PHE A 70 5.70 16.89 2.53
N GLY A 71 4.46 17.34 2.73
CA GLY A 71 4.18 18.68 3.25
C GLY A 71 4.70 18.90 4.68
N THR A 72 4.85 17.84 5.48
CA THR A 72 5.44 17.94 6.82
C THR A 72 6.96 17.73 6.80
N ALA A 73 7.46 16.77 6.03
CA ALA A 73 8.85 16.32 6.07
C ALA A 73 9.82 17.10 5.18
N LEU A 74 9.35 17.72 4.08
CA LEU A 74 10.20 18.36 3.06
C LEU A 74 10.04 19.88 3.00
N LYS A 75 9.80 20.53 4.14
CA LYS A 75 9.69 21.99 4.21
C LYS A 75 11.00 22.70 3.93
#